data_AF-A0AAJ2VSI8-F1
#
_entry.id   AF-A0AAJ2VSI8-F1
#
_cell.length_a   1.000
_cell.length_b   1.000
_cell.length_c   1.000
_cell.angle_alpha   90.00
_cell.angle_beta   90.00
_cell.angle_gamma   90.00
#
_symmetry.space_group_name_H-M   'P 1'
#
loop_
_entity.id
_entity.type
_entity.pdbx_description
1 polymer ?
#
loop_
_entity_poly.entity_id
_entity_poly.type
_entity_poly.pdbx_seq_one_letter_code
_entity_poly.pdbx_strand_id
1 'polypeptide(L)' 'MNDTEFNWPQYIHLMEQLLAVPLDSPRRAELAIQLERIAAIAEPLMAFPLPHRQEGAGVYQL' A
#
# COMPACT_ATOMS: atom_id res chain seq x y z
N MET A 1 12.18 10.58 16.08
CA MET A 1 11.48 9.35 15.66
C MET A 1 12.36 8.70 14.63
N ASN A 2 12.90 7.51 14.91
CA ASN A 2 13.58 6.73 13.88
C ASN A 2 12.50 6.02 13.08
N ASP A 3 11.88 6.74 12.15
CA ASP A 3 11.03 6.11 11.15
C ASP A 3 11.96 5.29 10.27
N THR A 4 11.88 3.97 10.46
CA THR A 4 12.59 3.06 9.58
C THR A 4 11.85 3.13 8.26
N GLU A 5 12.44 3.82 7.30
CA GLU A 5 11.91 3.94 5.93
C GLU A 5 11.51 2.55 5.43
N PHE A 6 10.26 2.43 4.96
CA PHE A 6 9.71 1.13 4.57
C PHE A 6 10.47 0.60 3.34
N ASN A 7 10.93 -0.65 3.41
CA ASN A 7 11.70 -1.26 2.32
C ASN A 7 10.78 -1.70 1.16
N TRP A 8 10.39 -0.74 0.32
CA TRP A 8 9.58 -0.97 -0.88
C TRP A 8 10.16 -2.01 -1.84
N PRO A 9 11.47 -2.00 -2.17
CA PRO A 9 12.05 -3.01 -3.07
C PRO A 9 11.81 -4.44 -2.59
N GLN A 10 12.02 -4.72 -1.30
CA GLN A 10 11.82 -6.04 -0.73
C GLN A 10 10.34 -6.44 -0.74
N TYR A 11 9.44 -5.52 -0.35
CA TYR A 11 8.01 -5.75 -0.36
C TYR A 11 7.49 -6.08 -1.77
N ILE A 12 7.92 -5.33 -2.78
CA ILE A 12 7.53 -5.55 -4.18
C ILE A 12 8.00 -6.93 -4.66
N HIS A 13 9.23 -7.34 -4.33
CA HIS A 13 9.73 -8.67 -4.71
C HIS A 13 8.88 -9.81 -4.14
N LEU A 14 8.45 -9.68 -2.89
CA LEU A 14 7.58 -10.67 -2.25
C LEU A 14 6.18 -10.67 -2.89
N MET A 15 5.60 -9.50 -3.13
CA MET A 15 4.27 -9.38 -3.75
C MET A 15 4.25 -9.86 -5.21
N GLU A 16 5.33 -9.66 -5.95
CA GLU A 16 5.50 -10.17 -7.32
C GLU A 16 5.27 -11.69 -7.36
N GLN A 17 5.87 -12.41 -6.41
CA GLN A 17 5.76 -13.87 -6.28
C GLN A 17 4.38 -14.29 -5.78
N LEU A 18 3.86 -13.63 -4.74
CA LEU A 18 2.59 -14.00 -4.10
C LEU A 18 1.38 -13.76 -5.01
N LEU A 19 1.40 -12.70 -5.81
CA LEU A 19 0.29 -12.31 -6.69
C LEU A 19 0.44 -12.87 -8.12
N ALA A 20 1.55 -13.56 -8.42
CA ALA A 20 1.88 -14.07 -9.75
C ALA A 20 1.86 -12.97 -10.84
N VAL A 21 2.38 -11.78 -10.50
CA VAL A 21 2.46 -10.62 -11.41
C VAL A 21 3.93 -10.41 -11.79
N PRO A 22 4.44 -10.96 -12.91
CA PRO A 22 5.84 -10.82 -13.26
C PRO A 22 6.19 -9.37 -13.62
N LEU A 23 7.26 -8.83 -13.02
CA LEU A 23 7.72 -7.47 -13.26
C LEU A 23 9.19 -7.46 -13.68
N ASP A 24 9.52 -6.64 -14.66
CA ASP A 24 10.92 -6.36 -15.00
C ASP A 24 11.49 -5.29 -14.05
N SER A 25 12.81 -5.17 -14.04
CA SER A 25 13.51 -4.21 -13.18
C SER A 25 13.04 -2.76 -13.32
N PRO A 26 12.80 -2.19 -14.53
CA PRO A 26 12.30 -0.81 -14.62
C PRO A 26 10.89 -0.66 -14.04
N ARG A 27 9.97 -1.63 -14.24
CA ARG A 27 8.64 -1.56 -13.62
C ARG A 27 8.69 -1.64 -12.10
N ARG A 28 9.58 -2.47 -11.53
CA ARG A 28 9.77 -2.54 -10.07
C ARG A 28 10.24 -1.22 -9.47
N ALA A 29 11.19 -0.56 -10.14
CA ALA A 29 11.71 0.73 -9.69
C ALA A 29 10.60 1.81 -9.70
N GLU A 30 9.84 1.90 -10.79
CA GLU A 30 8.71 2.84 -10.88
C GLU A 30 7.61 2.52 -9.85
N LEU A 31 7.31 1.24 -9.64
CA LEU A 31 6.31 0.84 -8.66
C LEU A 31 6.68 1.24 -7.23
N ALA A 32 7.97 1.17 -6.86
CA ALA A 32 8.44 1.64 -5.56
C ALA A 32 8.14 3.13 -5.35
N ILE A 33 8.44 3.96 -6.36
CA ILE A 33 8.16 5.40 -6.32
C ILE A 33 6.65 5.68 -6.19
N GLN A 34 5.82 4.97 -6.96
CA GLN A 34 4.38 5.20 -6.90
C GLN A 34 3.77 4.73 -5.58
N LEU A 35 4.23 3.60 -5.04
CA LEU A 35 3.75 3.10 -3.74
C LEU A 35 4.14 4.02 -2.59
N GLU A 36 5.36 4.58 -2.61
CA GLU A 36 5.79 5.59 -1.65
C GLU A 36 4.88 6.83 -1.70
N ARG A 37 4.56 7.32 -2.90
CA ARG A 37 3.62 8.44 -3.08
C ARG A 37 2.22 8.11 -2.58
N ILE A 38 1.72 6.91 -2.87
CA ILE A 38 0.41 6.46 -2.39
C ILE A 38 0.40 6.39 -0.86
N ALA A 39 1.48 5.90 -0.24
CA ALA A 39 1.61 5.85 1.21
C ALA A 39 1.55 7.26 1.83
N ALA A 40 2.22 8.25 1.22
CA ALA A 40 2.13 9.64 1.66
C ALA A 40 0.70 10.21 1.51
N ILE A 41 -0.02 9.86 0.44
CA ILE A 41 -1.43 10.27 0.26
C ILE A 41 -2.34 9.58 1.28
N ALA A 42 -2.03 8.35 1.68
CA ALA A 42 -2.80 7.58 2.64
C ALA A 42 -2.50 7.96 4.10
N GLU A 43 -1.36 8.59 4.39
CA GLU A 43 -0.93 8.95 5.74
C GLU A 43 -2.02 9.75 6.52
N PRO A 44 -2.68 10.77 5.97
CA PRO A 44 -3.76 11.48 6.66
C PRO A 44 -4.98 10.60 6.95
N LEU A 45 -5.26 9.62 6.09
CA LEU A 45 -6.36 8.67 6.29
C LEU A 45 -6.04 7.70 7.42
N MET A 46 -4.79 7.23 7.50
CA MET A 46 -4.33 6.34 8.57
C MET A 46 -4.26 7.05 9.93
N ALA A 47 -4.02 8.36 9.94
CA ALA A 47 -4.05 9.19 11.14
C ALA A 47 -5.47 9.45 11.67
N PHE A 48 -6.50 9.23 10.85
CA PHE A 48 -7.88 9.43 11.26
C PHE A 48 -8.36 8.28 12.18
N PRO A 49 -8.82 8.56 13.42
CA PRO A 49 -9.27 7.52 14.34
C PRO A 49 -10.56 6.88 13.84
N LEU A 50 -10.53 5.57 13.61
CA LEU A 50 -11.71 4.81 13.21
C LEU A 50 -12.54 4.41 14.44
N PRO A 51 -13.88 4.59 14.42
CA PRO A 51 -14.74 4.07 15.48
C PRO A 51 -14.72 2.54 15.50
N HIS A 52 -14.99 1.95 16.67
CA HIS A 52 -14.95 0.49 16.89
C HIS A 52 -15.82 -0.34 15.92
N ARG A 53 -16.87 0.26 15.37
CA ARG A 53 -17.69 -0.32 14.31
C ARG A 53 -17.91 0.76 13.27
N GLN A 54 -17.26 0.60 12.14
CA GLN A 54 -17.50 1.40 10.95
C GLN A 54 -18.01 0.46 9.87
N GLU A 55 -19.24 0.68 9.42
CA GLU A 55 -19.75 -0.03 8.25
C GLU A 55 -19.01 0.49 7.00
N GLY A 56 -18.67 -0.41 6.08
CA GLY A 56 -18.08 -0.02 4.81
C GLY A 56 -19.03 0.92 4.05
N ALA A 57 -18.47 1.81 3.22
CA ALA A 57 -19.26 2.70 2.38
C ALA A 57 -20.01 1.89 1.31
N GLY A 58 -21.19 1.39 1.66
CA GLY A 58 -22.08 0.62 0.79
C GLY A 58 -22.43 -0.74 1.36
N VAL A 59 -23.64 -0.86 1.93
CA VAL A 59 -24.28 -2.17 2.13
C VAL A 59 -24.88 -2.56 0.79
N TYR A 60 -24.33 -3.58 0.14
CA TYR A 60 -24.99 -4.20 -1.01
C TYR A 60 -26.34 -4.75 -0.56
N GLN A 61 -27.44 -4.30 -1.17
CA GLN A 61 -28.79 -4.81 -0.92
C GLN A 61 -29.17 -5.72 -2.10
N LEU A 62 -29.59 -6.94 -1.78
CA LEU A 62 -30.10 -7.95 -2.73
C LEU A 62 -31.50 -7.61 -3.23
#